data_AF-A0A938L3G7-F1
#
_entry.id   AF-A0A938L3G7-F1
#
_cell.length_a   1.000
_cell.length_b   1.000
_cell.length_c   1.000
_cell.angle_alpha   90.00
_cell.angle_beta   90.00
_cell.angle_gamma   90.00
#
_symmetry.space_group_name_H-M   'P 1'
#
loop_
_entity.id
_entity.type
_entity.pdbx_description
1 polymer ?
#
loop_
_entity_poly.entity_id
_entity_poly.type
_entity_poly.pdbx_seq_one_letter_code
_entity_poly.pdbx_strand_id
1 'polypeptide(L)'
;MLGFPPDAELWSWDFNAIELMNGPRVIFRNPPGALAGALFDDWMGFHNLGHRIVALGSSDTHGEEGPGEVRTYFASPTDDPVSFDGQDLVDALVAGRAVVSAGAFIRLTAGGQAGPGDMIGAGGGTVDVAIRVEAPPAVDVAYVTVFRNCDQVASVLATDPHGVVKLDVTVPVAVTQDSHVVVAAFGAETMPPGLVQYSPAGRPRGVTNPVFVDHDGDGAFTPPGVKSCVYDLAPPDA
;
A
#
# COMPACT_ATOMS: atom_id res chain seq x y z
N MET A 1 -16.80 -2.05 30.58
CA MET A 1 -16.35 -3.32 29.98
C MET A 1 -16.16 -4.33 31.10
N LEU A 2 -16.73 -5.52 30.97
CA LEU A 2 -16.70 -6.51 32.06
C LEU A 2 -15.28 -7.05 32.24
N GLY A 3 -14.71 -6.90 33.44
CA GLY A 3 -13.49 -7.59 33.87
C GLY A 3 -12.19 -6.75 33.95
N PHE A 4 -12.19 -5.50 33.48
CA PHE A 4 -11.01 -4.63 33.57
C PHE A 4 -11.11 -3.61 34.71
N PRO A 5 -9.97 -3.25 35.34
CA PRO A 5 -9.88 -2.08 36.21
C PRO A 5 -10.40 -0.80 35.52
N PRO A 6 -10.94 0.19 36.28
CA PRO A 6 -11.42 1.45 35.71
C PRO A 6 -10.36 2.26 34.95
N ASP A 7 -9.08 2.03 35.25
CA ASP A 7 -7.89 2.67 34.70
C ASP A 7 -7.14 1.78 33.68
N ALA A 8 -7.72 0.64 33.29
CA ALA A 8 -7.10 -0.22 32.30
C ALA A 8 -6.95 0.53 30.96
N GLU A 9 -5.72 0.56 30.44
CA GLU A 9 -5.48 0.95 29.06
C GLU A 9 -6.06 -0.13 28.15
N LEU A 10 -7.07 0.24 27.36
CA LEU A 10 -7.78 -0.66 26.46
C LEU A 10 -7.18 -0.71 25.05
N TRP A 11 -6.08 0.02 24.84
CA TRP A 11 -5.39 0.13 23.57
C TRP A 11 -3.88 0.07 23.78
N SER A 12 -3.20 -0.67 22.92
CA SER A 12 -1.75 -0.69 22.82
C SER A 12 -1.35 -0.59 21.35
N TRP A 13 -0.24 0.10 21.08
CA TRP A 13 0.40 0.13 19.77
C TRP A 13 1.37 -1.05 19.55
N ASP A 14 1.39 -2.01 20.48
CA ASP A 14 2.24 -3.20 20.43
C ASP A 14 1.67 -4.26 19.46
N PHE A 15 1.58 -3.87 18.19
CA PHE A 15 1.29 -4.75 17.07
C PHE A 15 2.05 -4.26 15.84
N ASN A 16 2.46 -5.18 14.96
CA ASN A 16 3.31 -4.83 13.83
C ASN A 16 2.54 -4.57 12.54
N ALA A 17 1.34 -5.12 12.42
CA ALA A 17 0.65 -5.19 11.15
C ALA A 17 -0.87 -5.17 11.28
N ILE A 18 -1.52 -4.69 10.22
CA ILE A 18 -2.96 -4.74 10.04
C ILE A 18 -3.28 -5.42 8.71
N GLU A 19 -4.33 -6.22 8.69
CA GLU A 19 -4.91 -6.68 7.44
C GLU A 19 -5.63 -5.51 6.76
N LEU A 20 -4.94 -4.85 5.83
CA LEU A 20 -5.49 -3.77 5.03
C LEU A 20 -6.52 -4.30 4.03
N MET A 21 -6.26 -5.48 3.45
CA MET A 21 -7.11 -6.07 2.42
C MET A 21 -7.38 -7.55 2.69
N ASN A 22 -8.57 -7.82 3.21
CA ASN A 22 -9.14 -9.15 3.41
C ASN A 22 -10.01 -9.51 2.20
N GLY A 23 -9.54 -10.42 1.36
CA GLY A 23 -10.21 -10.78 0.11
C GLY A 23 -10.50 -9.54 -0.77
N PRO A 24 -11.53 -9.59 -1.63
CA PRO A 24 -11.85 -8.49 -2.54
C PRO A 24 -12.61 -7.35 -1.83
N ARG A 25 -12.27 -6.95 -0.61
CA ARG A 25 -12.96 -5.85 0.08
C ARG A 25 -12.50 -4.49 -0.44
N VAL A 26 -13.43 -3.54 -0.45
CA VAL A 26 -13.13 -2.13 -0.71
C VAL A 26 -12.45 -1.55 0.53
N ILE A 27 -11.24 -1.01 0.36
CA ILE A 27 -10.43 -0.45 1.46
C ILE A 27 -10.51 1.07 1.58
N PHE A 28 -11.10 1.74 0.58
CA PHE A 28 -11.26 3.20 0.51
C PHE A 28 -12.71 3.61 0.77
N ARG A 29 -12.93 4.84 1.26
CA ARG A 29 -14.29 5.33 1.52
C ARG A 29 -15.08 5.37 0.22
N ASN A 30 -16.26 4.76 0.23
CA ASN A 30 -17.15 4.79 -0.92
C ASN A 30 -18.63 4.88 -0.48
N PRO A 31 -19.35 5.98 -0.76
CA PRO A 31 -18.86 7.27 -1.31
C PRO A 31 -17.99 8.05 -0.31
N PRO A 32 -17.37 9.18 -0.73
CA PRO A 32 -16.68 10.08 0.19
C PRO A 32 -17.56 10.45 1.40
N GLY A 33 -17.04 10.26 2.61
CA GLY A 33 -17.77 10.48 3.87
C GLY A 33 -18.48 9.25 4.46
N ALA A 34 -18.47 8.10 3.79
CA ALA A 34 -18.96 6.84 4.36
C ALA A 34 -18.08 6.36 5.53
N LEU A 35 -18.71 5.72 6.54
CA LEU A 35 -18.00 5.00 7.60
C LEU A 35 -17.50 3.61 7.15
N ALA A 36 -18.12 3.05 6.11
CA ALA A 36 -17.69 1.79 5.51
C ALA A 36 -16.55 2.04 4.52
N GLY A 37 -15.55 1.14 4.50
CA GLY A 37 -14.40 1.24 3.62
C GLY A 37 -13.31 2.22 4.09
N ALA A 38 -13.27 2.61 5.36
CA ALA A 38 -12.25 3.54 5.86
C ALA A 38 -10.91 2.87 6.26
N LEU A 39 -10.66 1.60 5.88
CA LEU A 39 -9.45 0.88 6.31
C LEU A 39 -8.15 1.55 5.84
N PHE A 40 -8.14 2.09 4.62
CA PHE A 40 -7.02 2.89 4.13
C PHE A 40 -6.83 4.13 5.00
N ASP A 41 -7.90 4.86 5.33
CA ASP A 41 -7.83 6.04 6.19
C ASP A 41 -7.34 5.73 7.61
N ASP A 42 -7.82 4.63 8.21
CA ASP A 42 -7.39 4.19 9.55
C ASP A 42 -5.89 3.82 9.53
N TRP A 43 -5.47 3.04 8.54
CA TRP A 43 -4.08 2.65 8.35
C TRP A 43 -3.16 3.86 8.07
N MET A 44 -3.61 4.79 7.23
CA MET A 44 -2.93 6.07 7.01
C MET A 44 -2.86 6.89 8.30
N GLY A 45 -3.89 6.84 9.13
CA GLY A 45 -3.94 7.46 10.46
C GLY A 45 -2.83 6.96 11.37
N PHE A 46 -2.51 5.66 11.34
CA PHE A 46 -1.40 5.10 12.10
C PHE A 46 -0.07 5.74 11.70
N HIS A 47 0.23 5.79 10.40
CA HIS A 47 1.47 6.42 9.90
C HIS A 47 1.51 7.92 10.17
N ASN A 48 0.37 8.60 10.00
CA ASN A 48 0.22 10.03 10.30
C ASN A 48 0.41 10.36 11.79
N LEU A 49 0.31 9.37 12.67
CA LEU A 49 0.59 9.48 14.11
C LEU A 49 1.94 8.91 14.52
N GLY A 50 2.75 8.43 13.56
CA GLY A 50 4.10 7.89 13.81
C GLY A 50 4.14 6.38 14.08
N HIS A 51 3.02 5.68 13.93
CA HIS A 51 2.95 4.22 14.09
C HIS A 51 3.13 3.55 12.74
N ARG A 52 4.31 2.94 12.52
CA ARG A 52 4.69 2.26 11.28
C ARG A 52 4.06 0.87 11.17
N ILE A 53 2.73 0.80 11.24
CA ILE A 53 1.98 -0.45 11.15
C ILE A 53 1.96 -0.93 9.69
N VAL A 54 2.34 -2.18 9.48
CA VAL A 54 2.52 -2.75 8.14
C VAL A 54 1.19 -3.24 7.59
N ALA A 55 0.85 -2.84 6.38
CA ALA A 55 -0.30 -3.37 5.66
C ALA A 55 0.00 -4.77 5.14
N LEU A 56 -0.90 -5.69 5.46
CA LEU A 56 -0.96 -7.04 4.92
C LEU A 56 -2.26 -7.23 4.14
N GLY A 57 -2.25 -8.19 3.23
CA GLY A 57 -3.44 -8.73 2.60
C GLY A 57 -3.48 -10.25 2.66
N SER A 58 -4.68 -10.80 2.79
CA SER A 58 -4.94 -12.23 2.84
C SER A 58 -6.23 -12.57 2.09
N SER A 59 -6.40 -13.84 1.68
CA SER A 59 -7.64 -14.29 1.04
C SER A 59 -8.75 -14.63 2.02
N ASP A 60 -8.41 -14.92 3.29
CA ASP A 60 -9.34 -15.36 4.33
C ASP A 60 -10.25 -16.54 3.89
N THR A 61 -9.68 -17.47 3.14
CA THR A 61 -10.40 -18.59 2.53
C THR A 61 -10.96 -19.55 3.59
N HIS A 62 -12.27 -19.81 3.54
CA HIS A 62 -12.99 -20.67 4.49
C HIS A 62 -13.85 -21.76 3.82
N GLY A 63 -13.90 -21.81 2.48
CA GLY A 63 -14.68 -22.76 1.71
C GLY A 63 -13.97 -23.23 0.44
N GLU A 64 -14.73 -23.33 -0.66
CA GLU A 64 -14.20 -23.76 -1.97
C GLU A 64 -13.56 -22.60 -2.76
N GLU A 65 -13.44 -21.40 -2.18
CA GLU A 65 -12.73 -20.29 -2.83
C GLU A 65 -11.24 -20.63 -3.01
N GLY A 66 -10.65 -20.18 -4.12
CA GLY A 66 -9.22 -20.35 -4.36
C GLY A 66 -8.38 -19.55 -3.36
N PRO A 67 -7.41 -20.14 -2.65
CA PRO A 67 -6.55 -19.40 -1.73
C PRO A 67 -5.63 -18.43 -2.48
N GLY A 68 -5.32 -17.31 -1.83
CA GLY A 68 -4.35 -16.33 -2.32
C GLY A 68 -4.88 -15.33 -3.35
N GLU A 69 -6.20 -15.16 -3.51
CA GLU A 69 -6.76 -14.08 -4.34
C GLU A 69 -6.15 -12.72 -3.97
N VAL A 70 -6.12 -12.43 -2.66
CA VAL A 70 -5.31 -11.37 -2.07
C VAL A 70 -4.18 -12.01 -1.28
N ARG A 71 -2.98 -11.45 -1.42
CA ARG A 71 -1.77 -11.94 -0.77
C ARG A 71 -0.80 -10.81 -0.45
N THR A 72 0.14 -11.11 0.42
CA THR A 72 1.27 -10.23 0.72
C THR A 72 2.55 -10.82 0.14
N TYR A 73 3.27 -10.01 -0.63
CA TYR A 73 4.66 -10.28 -0.99
C TYR A 73 5.58 -9.58 0.01
N PHE A 74 6.71 -10.20 0.33
CA PHE A 74 7.74 -9.63 1.19
C PHE A 74 9.09 -9.65 0.45
N ALA A 75 10.00 -8.76 0.83
CA ALA A 75 11.36 -8.78 0.30
C ALA A 75 12.12 -10.01 0.81
N SER A 76 12.60 -10.84 -0.12
CA SER A 76 13.42 -12.01 0.17
C SER A 76 14.85 -11.77 -0.32
N PRO A 77 15.89 -12.20 0.42
CA PRO A 77 17.28 -12.13 -0.05
C PRO A 77 17.60 -13.18 -1.13
N THR A 78 16.68 -14.11 -1.42
CA THR A 78 16.87 -15.22 -2.36
C THR A 78 15.59 -15.53 -3.15
N ASP A 79 15.78 -15.95 -4.40
CA ASP A 79 14.72 -16.52 -5.25
C ASP A 79 14.71 -18.06 -5.22
N ASP A 80 15.67 -18.71 -4.55
CA ASP A 80 15.71 -20.16 -4.38
C ASP A 80 14.80 -20.60 -3.22
N PRO A 81 13.68 -21.31 -3.49
CA PRO A 81 12.73 -21.70 -2.45
C PRO A 81 13.32 -22.62 -1.39
N VAL A 82 14.37 -23.39 -1.72
CA VAL A 82 15.04 -24.29 -0.77
C VAL A 82 15.84 -23.51 0.27
N SER A 83 16.24 -22.29 -0.07
CA SER A 83 16.99 -21.38 0.79
C SER A 83 16.08 -20.49 1.67
N PHE A 84 14.77 -20.75 1.70
CA PHE A 84 13.83 -19.98 2.51
C PHE A 84 14.12 -20.09 4.01
N ASP A 85 14.23 -18.94 4.68
CA ASP A 85 14.26 -18.81 6.13
C ASP A 85 13.00 -18.04 6.60
N GLY A 86 12.33 -18.57 7.63
CA GLY A 86 11.19 -17.90 8.24
C GLY A 86 11.56 -16.58 8.93
N GLN A 87 12.81 -16.41 9.35
CA GLN A 87 13.28 -15.16 9.95
C GLN A 87 13.35 -14.03 8.92
N ASP A 88 13.72 -14.32 7.66
CA ASP A 88 13.74 -13.30 6.59
C ASP A 88 12.33 -12.73 6.34
N LEU A 89 11.31 -13.59 6.40
CA LEU A 89 9.90 -13.16 6.35
C LEU A 89 9.59 -12.23 7.52
N VAL A 90 9.90 -12.62 8.75
CA VAL A 90 9.61 -11.82 9.95
C VAL A 90 10.32 -10.47 9.88
N ASP A 91 11.61 -10.46 9.53
CA ASP A 91 12.41 -9.24 9.44
C ASP A 91 11.90 -8.31 8.34
N ALA A 92 11.53 -8.85 7.18
CA ALA A 92 10.93 -8.07 6.09
C ALA A 92 9.58 -7.46 6.53
N LEU A 93 8.72 -8.23 7.19
CA LEU A 93 7.43 -7.75 7.66
C LEU A 93 7.58 -6.71 8.78
N VAL A 94 8.46 -6.93 9.76
CA VAL A 94 8.71 -5.95 10.84
C VAL A 94 9.31 -4.66 10.28
N ALA A 95 10.14 -4.75 9.24
CA ALA A 95 10.70 -3.59 8.56
C ALA A 95 9.73 -2.92 7.57
N GLY A 96 8.51 -3.44 7.35
CA GLY A 96 7.54 -2.88 6.39
C GLY A 96 7.87 -3.14 4.91
N ARG A 97 8.80 -4.07 4.61
CA ARG A 97 9.21 -4.47 3.26
C ARG A 97 8.19 -5.44 2.65
N ALA A 98 6.97 -4.97 2.50
CA ALA A 98 5.84 -5.78 2.04
C ALA A 98 4.96 -5.04 1.03
N VAL A 99 4.35 -5.79 0.11
CA VAL A 99 3.41 -5.29 -0.89
C VAL A 99 2.16 -6.16 -0.87
N VAL A 100 1.01 -5.52 -0.70
CA VAL A 100 -0.30 -6.16 -0.79
C VAL A 100 -0.70 -6.27 -2.25
N SER A 101 -1.11 -7.46 -2.69
CA SER A 101 -1.47 -7.73 -4.07
C SER A 101 -2.83 -8.42 -4.16
N ALA A 102 -3.66 -7.91 -5.07
CA ALA A 102 -4.93 -8.43 -5.51
C ALA A 102 -4.85 -8.86 -7.00
N GLY A 103 -3.65 -9.15 -7.51
CA GLY A 103 -3.41 -9.52 -8.91
C GLY A 103 -2.33 -8.68 -9.62
N ALA A 104 -2.01 -7.49 -9.10
CA ALA A 104 -0.89 -6.69 -9.57
C ALA A 104 0.25 -6.67 -8.55
N PHE A 105 1.48 -6.71 -9.03
CA PHE A 105 2.70 -6.57 -8.25
C PHE A 105 3.30 -5.18 -8.52
N ILE A 106 3.49 -4.39 -7.47
CA ILE A 106 4.04 -3.03 -7.56
C ILE A 106 5.47 -3.06 -7.04
N ARG A 107 6.42 -2.66 -7.88
CA ARG A 107 7.78 -2.30 -7.47
C ARG A 107 7.82 -0.80 -7.29
N LEU A 108 8.26 -0.37 -6.11
CA LEU A 108 8.38 1.03 -5.71
C LEU A 108 9.80 1.28 -5.24
N THR A 109 10.45 2.28 -5.81
CA THR A 109 11.70 2.83 -5.26
C THR A 109 11.63 4.36 -5.21
N ALA A 110 12.08 4.94 -4.11
CA ALA A 110 12.19 6.38 -3.93
C ALA A 110 13.67 6.80 -3.88
N GLY A 111 14.01 7.91 -4.53
CA GLY A 111 15.38 8.41 -4.59
C GLY A 111 16.37 7.39 -5.17
N GLY A 112 15.89 6.51 -6.06
CA GLY A 112 16.67 5.48 -6.74
C GLY A 112 17.03 4.24 -5.92
N GLN A 113 16.68 4.17 -4.63
CA GLN A 113 17.19 3.12 -3.74
C GLN A 113 16.24 2.65 -2.64
N ALA A 114 15.42 3.54 -2.06
CA ALA A 114 14.59 3.21 -0.91
C ALA A 114 13.30 2.50 -1.33
N GLY A 115 13.07 1.29 -0.83
CA GLY A 115 11.83 0.54 -1.05
C GLY A 115 10.83 0.70 0.10
N PRO A 116 9.68 0.00 0.03
CA PRO A 116 8.71 -0.02 1.13
C PRO A 116 9.38 -0.35 2.47
N GLY A 117 9.06 0.43 3.50
CA GLY A 117 9.65 0.32 4.84
C GLY A 117 10.93 1.15 5.06
N ASP A 118 11.66 1.46 3.99
CA ASP A 118 12.89 2.25 4.09
C ASP A 118 12.59 3.76 4.25
N MET A 119 13.63 4.52 4.61
CA MET A 119 13.59 5.97 4.75
C MET A 119 14.68 6.61 3.88
N ILE A 120 14.35 7.71 3.22
CA ILE A 120 15.25 8.46 2.34
C ILE A 120 15.22 9.96 2.66
N GLY A 121 16.34 10.65 2.51
CA GLY A 121 16.39 12.12 2.62
C GLY A 121 15.85 12.80 1.37
N ALA A 122 15.00 13.83 1.52
CA ALA A 122 14.54 14.67 0.42
C ALA A 122 15.48 15.86 0.18
N GLY A 123 16.64 15.61 -0.44
CA GLY A 123 17.71 16.60 -0.71
C GLY A 123 17.36 17.83 -1.56
N GLY A 124 16.08 18.20 -1.70
CA GLY A 124 15.60 19.35 -2.47
C GLY A 124 14.08 19.59 -2.43
N GLY A 125 13.34 19.02 -1.47
CA GLY A 125 11.88 19.20 -1.36
C GLY A 125 11.05 18.45 -2.42
N THR A 126 11.68 17.58 -3.20
CA THR A 126 11.02 16.66 -4.12
C THR A 126 11.74 15.32 -4.04
N VAL A 127 10.98 14.22 -4.10
CA VAL A 127 11.50 12.86 -4.18
C VAL A 127 11.00 12.21 -5.45
N ASP A 128 11.91 11.67 -6.25
CA ASP A 128 11.57 10.88 -7.43
C ASP A 128 11.12 9.48 -7.00
N VAL A 129 9.89 9.13 -7.36
CA VAL A 129 9.25 7.86 -7.02
C VAL A 129 9.12 7.04 -8.29
N ALA A 130 9.98 6.04 -8.46
CA ALA A 130 9.92 5.09 -9.56
C ALA A 130 8.91 3.98 -9.24
N ILE A 131 7.98 3.77 -10.16
CA ILE A 131 6.85 2.87 -10.02
C ILE A 131 6.83 1.96 -11.24
N ARG A 132 6.93 0.66 -11.00
CA ARG A 132 6.73 -0.38 -12.01
C ARG A 132 5.64 -1.33 -11.56
N VAL A 133 4.61 -1.49 -12.39
CA VAL A 133 3.48 -2.38 -12.11
C VAL A 133 3.49 -3.54 -13.08
N GLU A 134 3.46 -4.76 -12.55
CA GLU A 134 3.49 -5.99 -13.32
C GLU A 134 2.28 -6.86 -12.95
N ALA A 135 1.63 -7.46 -13.94
CA ALA A 135 0.56 -8.42 -13.73
C ALA A 135 0.43 -9.34 -14.96
N PRO A 136 -0.19 -10.53 -14.83
CA PRO A 136 -0.56 -11.32 -16.00
C PRO A 136 -1.39 -10.49 -16.99
N PRO A 137 -1.28 -10.72 -18.32
CA PRO A 137 -2.04 -9.97 -19.33
C PRO A 137 -3.56 -9.93 -19.10
N ALA A 138 -4.13 -11.01 -18.55
CA ALA A 138 -5.55 -11.12 -18.24
C ALA A 138 -6.01 -10.30 -17.02
N VAL A 139 -5.08 -9.81 -16.18
CA VAL A 139 -5.37 -8.88 -15.09
C VAL A 139 -5.10 -7.49 -15.60
N ASP A 140 -6.13 -6.67 -15.71
CA ASP A 140 -5.99 -5.29 -16.14
C ASP A 140 -5.49 -4.40 -14.99
N VAL A 141 -4.64 -3.43 -15.33
CA VAL A 141 -4.31 -2.29 -14.48
C VAL A 141 -4.36 -1.06 -15.36
N ALA A 142 -5.30 -0.17 -15.08
CA ALA A 142 -5.59 1.01 -15.89
C ALA A 142 -4.81 2.25 -15.43
N TYR A 143 -4.54 2.39 -14.13
CA TYR A 143 -3.79 3.51 -13.58
C TYR A 143 -3.22 3.19 -12.19
N VAL A 144 -2.31 4.05 -11.72
CA VAL A 144 -1.86 4.09 -10.33
C VAL A 144 -2.18 5.42 -9.70
N THR A 145 -2.41 5.41 -8.39
CA THR A 145 -2.52 6.59 -7.55
C THR A 145 -1.35 6.63 -6.58
N VAL A 146 -0.70 7.78 -6.47
CA VAL A 146 0.37 8.05 -5.50
C VAL A 146 -0.20 8.90 -4.38
N PHE A 147 0.00 8.44 -3.15
CA PHE A 147 -0.42 9.12 -1.94
C PHE A 147 0.80 9.64 -1.18
N ARG A 148 0.72 10.87 -0.68
CA ARG A 148 1.69 11.47 0.25
C ARG A 148 0.97 11.90 1.51
N ASN A 149 1.37 11.36 2.66
CA ASN A 149 0.69 11.65 3.93
C ASN A 149 -0.82 11.52 3.79
N CYS A 150 -1.28 10.42 3.19
CA CYS A 150 -2.68 10.07 2.88
C CYS A 150 -3.43 10.89 1.81
N ASP A 151 -2.85 11.95 1.26
CA ASP A 151 -3.47 12.70 0.16
C ASP A 151 -3.01 12.13 -1.19
N GLN A 152 -3.95 11.95 -2.11
CA GLN A 152 -3.65 11.69 -3.52
C GLN A 152 -2.92 12.90 -4.11
N VAL A 153 -1.67 12.68 -4.54
CA VAL A 153 -0.81 13.73 -5.13
C VAL A 153 -0.53 13.50 -6.61
N ALA A 154 -0.72 12.27 -7.10
CA ALA A 154 -0.62 11.95 -8.51
C ALA A 154 -1.56 10.80 -8.88
N SER A 155 -1.99 10.79 -10.13
CA SER A 155 -2.67 9.67 -10.77
C SER A 155 -2.07 9.52 -12.17
N VAL A 156 -1.65 8.30 -12.55
CA VAL A 156 -0.92 8.06 -13.81
C VAL A 156 -1.53 6.88 -14.55
N LEU A 157 -1.92 7.09 -15.81
CA LEU A 157 -2.43 6.02 -16.67
C LEU A 157 -1.36 4.98 -16.94
N ALA A 158 -1.77 3.71 -16.92
CA ALA A 158 -0.96 2.61 -17.40
C ALA A 158 -0.64 2.77 -18.88
N THR A 159 0.60 2.48 -19.26
CA THR A 159 1.06 2.56 -20.66
C THR A 159 0.57 1.37 -21.49
N ASP A 160 0.40 0.21 -20.86
CA ASP A 160 -0.14 -1.00 -21.49
C ASP A 160 -1.00 -1.79 -20.48
N PRO A 161 -2.29 -1.43 -20.30
CA PRO A 161 -3.16 -2.07 -19.30
C PRO A 161 -3.29 -3.60 -19.43
N HIS A 162 -3.02 -4.16 -20.61
CA HIS A 162 -3.11 -5.61 -20.89
C HIS A 162 -1.74 -6.26 -21.15
N GLY A 163 -0.65 -5.52 -21.02
CA GLY A 163 0.72 -6.04 -21.09
C GLY A 163 1.13 -6.84 -19.86
N VAL A 164 2.37 -7.34 -19.83
CA VAL A 164 2.95 -7.87 -18.58
C VAL A 164 3.39 -6.73 -17.67
N VAL A 165 4.07 -5.74 -18.26
CA VAL A 165 4.44 -4.48 -17.61
C VAL A 165 3.34 -3.48 -17.93
N LYS A 166 2.57 -3.11 -16.92
CA LYS A 166 1.41 -2.23 -17.06
C LYS A 166 1.82 -0.77 -17.13
N LEU A 167 2.82 -0.44 -16.30
CA LEU A 167 3.34 0.90 -16.09
C LEU A 167 4.81 0.78 -15.66
N ASP A 168 5.66 1.67 -16.18
CA ASP A 168 7.05 1.87 -15.72
C ASP A 168 7.38 3.36 -15.84
N VAL A 169 7.23 4.10 -14.74
CA VAL A 169 7.31 5.57 -14.72
C VAL A 169 8.02 6.07 -13.47
N THR A 170 8.53 7.30 -13.55
CA THR A 170 9.01 8.04 -12.36
C THR A 170 8.12 9.25 -12.14
N VAL A 171 7.58 9.38 -10.93
CA VAL A 171 6.70 10.47 -10.51
C VAL A 171 7.46 11.36 -9.52
N PRO A 172 7.66 12.65 -9.81
CA PRO A 172 8.22 13.58 -8.84
C PRO A 172 7.16 13.93 -7.79
N VAL A 173 7.44 13.60 -6.53
CA VAL A 173 6.55 13.91 -5.40
C VAL A 173 7.15 15.05 -4.59
N ALA A 174 6.49 16.21 -4.60
CA ALA A 174 6.88 17.35 -3.76
C ALA A 174 6.65 17.02 -2.28
N VAL A 175 7.58 17.41 -1.42
CA VAL A 175 7.54 17.23 0.04
C VAL A 175 7.99 18.51 0.74
N THR A 176 7.22 18.94 1.73
CA THR A 176 7.47 20.19 2.50
C THR A 176 7.71 19.92 3.99
N GLN A 177 7.69 18.65 4.36
CA GLN A 177 7.85 18.09 5.69
C GLN A 177 8.08 16.59 5.50
N ASP A 178 8.48 15.93 6.58
CA ASP A 178 8.55 14.48 6.62
C ASP A 178 7.27 13.85 6.12
N SER A 179 7.43 12.90 5.20
CA SER A 179 6.31 12.36 4.45
C SER A 179 6.44 10.86 4.30
N HIS A 180 5.31 10.17 4.27
CA HIS A 180 5.26 8.79 3.81
C HIS A 180 4.56 8.74 2.44
N VAL A 181 5.07 7.89 1.55
CA VAL A 181 4.58 7.72 0.18
C VAL A 181 4.06 6.30 -0.01
N VAL A 182 2.82 6.17 -0.46
CA VAL A 182 2.16 4.90 -0.77
C VAL A 182 1.65 4.92 -2.20
N VAL A 183 1.67 3.78 -2.87
CA VAL A 183 1.12 3.63 -4.22
C VAL A 183 0.05 2.54 -4.24
N ALA A 184 -1.07 2.82 -4.89
CA ALA A 184 -2.11 1.85 -5.18
C ALA A 184 -2.36 1.74 -6.70
N ALA A 185 -2.55 0.53 -7.21
CA ALA A 185 -2.84 0.26 -8.61
C ALA A 185 -4.33 -0.10 -8.78
N PHE A 186 -4.97 0.35 -9.85
CA PHE A 186 -6.41 0.16 -10.09
C PHE A 186 -6.70 -0.37 -11.49
N GLY A 187 -7.78 -1.13 -11.63
CA GLY A 187 -8.30 -1.64 -12.91
C GLY A 187 -9.54 -0.88 -13.38
N ALA A 188 -9.89 -1.06 -14.65
CA ALA A 188 -11.14 -0.64 -15.28
C ALA A 188 -12.06 -1.83 -15.61
N GLU A 189 -11.55 -3.06 -15.61
CA GLU A 189 -12.31 -4.28 -15.93
C GLU A 189 -12.54 -5.18 -14.71
N THR A 190 -13.42 -6.17 -14.81
CA THR A 190 -13.54 -7.19 -13.75
C THR A 190 -12.31 -8.10 -13.77
N MET A 191 -11.94 -8.65 -12.62
CA MET A 191 -10.86 -9.65 -12.58
C MET A 191 -11.20 -10.88 -13.42
N PRO A 192 -10.19 -11.56 -14.01
CA PRO A 192 -10.41 -12.81 -14.72
C PRO A 192 -10.94 -13.90 -13.77
N PRO A 193 -11.68 -14.90 -14.29
CA PRO A 193 -12.18 -16.02 -13.48
C PRO A 193 -11.08 -16.65 -12.62
N GLY A 194 -11.39 -16.91 -11.36
CA GLY A 194 -10.41 -17.41 -10.36
C GLY A 194 -9.79 -16.31 -9.49
N LEU A 195 -9.99 -15.03 -9.82
CA LEU A 195 -9.75 -13.88 -8.95
C LEU A 195 -11.10 -13.15 -8.79
N VAL A 196 -11.75 -13.34 -7.64
CA VAL A 196 -13.19 -13.10 -7.40
C VAL A 196 -13.55 -11.61 -7.16
N GLN A 197 -12.71 -10.65 -7.56
CA GLN A 197 -13.04 -9.22 -7.45
C GLN A 197 -14.09 -8.79 -8.51
N TYR A 198 -15.32 -8.61 -8.05
CA TYR A 198 -16.47 -8.29 -8.90
C TYR A 198 -16.60 -6.81 -9.36
N SER A 199 -15.71 -5.89 -8.97
CA SER A 199 -15.86 -4.44 -9.21
C SER A 199 -14.51 -3.85 -9.56
N PRO A 200 -14.35 -3.28 -10.75
CA PRO A 200 -13.14 -2.55 -11.16
C PRO A 200 -12.92 -1.29 -10.34
N ALA A 201 -14.01 -0.56 -10.05
CA ALA A 201 -13.94 0.69 -9.31
C ALA A 201 -13.92 0.43 -7.79
N GLY A 202 -12.96 1.05 -7.09
CA GLY A 202 -12.85 1.08 -5.63
C GLY A 202 -12.04 -0.04 -4.98
N ARG A 203 -11.48 -0.98 -5.76
CA ARG A 203 -10.65 -2.08 -5.25
C ARG A 203 -9.28 -2.05 -5.90
N PRO A 204 -8.21 -1.74 -5.14
CA PRO A 204 -6.88 -1.73 -5.73
C PRO A 204 -6.45 -3.15 -6.11
N ARG A 205 -5.80 -3.29 -7.26
CA ARG A 205 -5.10 -4.50 -7.73
C ARG A 205 -3.82 -4.77 -6.95
N GLY A 206 -3.30 -3.76 -6.28
CA GLY A 206 -2.16 -3.84 -5.36
C GLY A 206 -1.95 -2.52 -4.63
N VAL A 207 -1.33 -2.58 -3.45
CA VAL A 207 -0.99 -1.44 -2.58
C VAL A 207 0.39 -1.69 -1.97
N THR A 208 1.27 -0.71 -1.98
CA THR A 208 2.58 -0.79 -1.32
C THR A 208 2.48 -0.43 0.16
N ASN A 209 3.38 -0.94 0.99
CA ASN A 209 3.69 -0.26 2.26
C ASN A 209 4.42 1.08 1.98
N PRO A 210 4.52 1.98 2.97
CA PRO A 210 5.05 3.32 2.72
C PRO A 210 6.57 3.32 2.55
N VAL A 211 7.07 4.22 1.71
CA VAL A 211 8.45 4.70 1.78
C VAL A 211 8.45 5.99 2.58
N PHE A 212 9.33 6.10 3.57
CA PHE A 212 9.43 7.30 4.42
C PHE A 212 10.42 8.29 3.83
N VAL A 213 10.12 9.56 4.01
CA VAL A 213 10.92 10.68 3.54
C VAL A 213 11.25 11.55 4.75
N ASP A 214 12.53 11.65 5.06
CA ASP A 214 13.12 12.58 6.01
C ASP A 214 13.41 13.89 5.25
N HIS A 215 12.61 14.92 5.51
CA HIS A 215 12.69 16.19 4.81
C HIS A 215 13.67 17.16 5.46
N ASP A 216 13.72 17.19 6.80
CA ASP A 216 14.58 18.12 7.55
C ASP A 216 16.00 17.59 7.78
N GLY A 217 16.23 16.31 7.48
CA GLY A 217 17.53 15.66 7.51
C GLY A 217 18.00 15.31 8.92
N ASP A 218 17.09 15.18 9.89
CA ASP A 218 17.41 14.85 11.28
C ASP A 218 17.63 13.35 11.52
N GLY A 219 17.37 12.51 10.51
CA GLY A 219 17.52 11.05 10.58
C GLY A 219 16.36 10.33 11.27
N ALA A 220 15.26 11.04 11.56
CA ALA A 220 14.03 10.49 12.10
C ALA A 220 12.86 10.75 11.14
N PHE A 221 11.69 10.21 11.49
CA PHE A 221 10.45 10.53 10.80
C PHE A 221 9.54 11.28 11.77
N THR A 222 9.31 12.55 11.49
CA THR A 222 8.36 13.41 12.17
C THR A 222 6.98 13.23 11.53
N PRO A 223 6.01 12.60 12.21
CA PRO A 223 4.72 12.34 11.61
C PRO A 223 3.93 13.63 11.36
N PRO A 224 3.11 13.70 10.28
CA PRO A 224 2.34 14.90 9.93
C PRO A 224 1.21 15.23 10.93
N GLY A 225 0.87 14.33 11.84
CA GLY A 225 -0.17 14.48 12.85
C GLY A 225 -1.58 14.15 12.33
N VAL A 226 -2.58 14.40 13.18
CA VAL A 226 -3.99 14.11 12.89
C VAL A 226 -4.47 14.92 11.68
N LYS A 227 -4.94 14.22 10.64
CA LYS A 227 -5.57 14.82 9.46
C LYS A 227 -6.53 13.86 8.77
N SER A 228 -7.41 14.41 7.95
CA SER A 228 -8.24 13.64 7.02
C SER A 228 -7.51 13.41 5.69
N CYS A 229 -7.74 12.25 5.07
CA CYS A 229 -7.24 11.94 3.73
C CYS A 229 -8.03 12.67 2.65
N VAL A 230 -7.34 13.16 1.62
CA VAL A 230 -7.97 13.78 0.44
C VAL A 230 -7.62 12.98 -0.81
N TYR A 231 -8.61 12.30 -1.40
CA TYR A 231 -8.48 11.54 -2.63
C TYR A 231 -9.83 11.42 -3.36
N ASP A 232 -9.79 11.18 -4.67
CA ASP A 232 -10.98 10.91 -5.49
C ASP A 232 -10.97 9.53 -6.17
N LEU A 233 -9.79 8.92 -6.30
CA LEU A 233 -9.56 7.64 -6.99
C LEU A 233 -10.15 7.61 -8.40
N ALA A 234 -10.37 8.78 -9.01
CA ALA A 234 -10.84 8.84 -10.38
C ALA A 234 -9.68 8.44 -11.30
N PRO A 235 -9.96 7.66 -12.37
CA PRO A 235 -8.99 7.52 -13.44
C PRO A 235 -8.57 8.90 -13.95
N PRO A 236 -7.29 9.14 -14.24
CA PRO A 236 -6.85 10.38 -14.87
C PRO A 236 -7.57 10.57 -16.22
N ASP A 237 -7.79 11.83 -16.61
CA ASP A 237 -8.20 12.15 -17.98
C ASP A 237 -7.14 11.64 -18.97
N ALA A 238 -7.59 11.03 -20.06
CA ALA A 238 -6.73 10.45 -21.11
C ALA A 238 -6.18 11.47 -22.10
#